data_AF-A0A1Q3X366-F1
#
_entry.id   AF-A0A1Q3X366-F1
#
_cell.length_a   1.000
_cell.length_b   1.000
_cell.length_c   1.000
_cell.angle_alpha   90.00
_cell.angle_beta   90.00
_cell.angle_gamma   90.00
#
_symmetry.space_group_name_H-M   'P 1'
#
loop_
_entity.id
_entity.type
_entity.pdbx_description
1 polymer ?
#
loop_
_entity_poly.entity_id
_entity_poly.type
_entity_poly.pdbx_seq_one_letter_code
_entity_poly.pdbx_strand_id
1 'polypeptide(L)'
;MPKTYEIISLQNDLIEKITKDAYSPQAVLDYLMTDKGYKQSYAYELRKDAYDAIREMLKDNLIDLYSFQMIRLEHRLVKADKKGDEHLALKILQEMNKIGGLYKERVEHTGNIVIKTKWGGEEDAKDDFFNID
;
A
#
# COMPACT_ATOMS: atom_id res chain seq x y z
N MET A 1 -0.59 35.77 2.78
CA MET A 1 0.27 34.58 2.57
C MET A 1 0.94 34.25 3.89
N PRO A 2 0.85 33.00 4.38
CA PRO A 2 1.51 32.58 5.62
C PRO A 2 3.03 32.68 5.48
N LYS A 3 3.72 32.93 6.59
CA LYS A 3 5.20 33.00 6.61
C LYS A 3 5.78 31.59 6.44
N THR A 4 6.94 31.45 5.82
CA THR A 4 7.57 30.14 5.50
C THR A 4 7.68 29.21 6.72
N TYR A 5 7.93 29.74 7.91
CA TYR A 5 7.98 28.97 9.16
C TYR A 5 6.62 28.37 9.56
N GLU A 6 5.51 29.09 9.31
CA GLU A 6 4.16 28.61 9.62
C GLU A 6 3.77 27.44 8.73
N ILE A 7 4.24 27.44 7.48
CA ILE A 7 4.01 26.35 6.52
C ILE A 7 4.72 25.07 6.97
N ILE A 8 6.00 25.16 7.38
CA ILE A 8 6.78 24.01 7.88
C ILE A 8 6.15 23.45 9.16
N SER A 9 5.74 24.33 10.09
CA SER A 9 5.08 23.91 11.33
C SER A 9 3.75 23.20 11.06
N LEU A 10 2.95 23.68 10.11
CA LEU A 10 1.68 23.07 9.73
C LEU A 10 1.88 21.71 9.08
N GLN A 11 2.89 21.58 8.21
CA GLN A 11 3.17 20.33 7.51
C GLN A 11 3.61 19.23 8.49
N ASN A 12 4.44 19.57 9.48
CA ASN A 12 4.84 18.63 10.53
C ASN A 12 3.66 18.20 11.42
N ASP A 13 2.79 19.15 11.79
CA ASP A 13 1.58 18.88 12.56
C ASP A 13 0.62 17.94 11.81
N LEU A 14 0.45 18.13 10.49
CA LEU A 14 -0.32 17.22 9.65
C LEU A 14 0.29 15.81 9.59
N ILE A 15 1.61 15.71 9.43
CA ILE A 15 2.30 14.42 9.42
C ILE A 15 2.10 13.68 10.74
N GLU A 16 2.23 14.39 11.87
CA GLU A 16 2.02 13.80 13.20
C GLU A 16 0.59 13.28 13.38
N LYS A 17 -0.42 14.04 12.97
CA LYS A 17 -1.82 13.62 13.04
C LYS A 17 -2.12 12.38 12.19
N ILE A 18 -1.54 12.31 11.00
CA ILE A 18 -1.73 11.16 10.10
C ILE A 18 -1.02 9.92 10.64
N THR A 19 0.21 10.07 11.14
CA THR A 19 1.08 8.93 11.47
C THR A 19 0.95 8.44 12.91
N LYS A 20 0.81 9.35 13.88
CA LYS A 20 0.70 9.01 15.31
C LYS A 20 -0.75 8.93 15.77
N ASP A 21 -1.56 9.93 15.42
CA ASP A 21 -2.96 10.01 15.86
C ASP A 21 -3.91 9.22 14.93
N ALA A 22 -3.38 8.63 13.86
CA ALA A 22 -4.09 7.80 12.88
C ALA A 22 -5.32 8.49 12.26
N TYR A 23 -5.23 9.79 11.99
CA TYR A 23 -6.31 10.54 11.35
C TYR A 23 -6.66 9.95 9.97
N SER A 24 -7.94 9.70 9.74
CA SER A 24 -8.43 9.32 8.42
C SER A 24 -8.29 10.49 7.43
N PRO A 25 -8.26 10.24 6.11
CA PRO A 25 -8.19 11.31 5.10
C PRO A 25 -9.30 12.37 5.22
N GLN A 26 -10.45 12.00 5.79
CA GLN A 26 -11.55 12.92 6.07
C GLN A 26 -11.28 13.75 7.34
N ALA A 27 -10.82 13.12 8.42
CA ALA A 27 -10.49 13.82 9.66
C ALA A 27 -9.40 14.89 9.46
N VAL A 28 -8.44 14.64 8.54
CA VAL A 28 -7.43 15.65 8.16
C VAL A 28 -8.07 16.85 7.45
N LEU A 29 -9.04 16.62 6.56
CA LEU A 29 -9.75 17.71 5.87
C LEU A 29 -10.57 18.53 6.87
N ASP A 30 -11.30 17.85 7.76
CA ASP A 30 -12.11 18.50 8.77
C ASP A 30 -11.22 19.36 9.68
N TYR A 31 -10.06 18.86 10.10
CA TYR A 31 -9.07 19.63 10.85
C TYR A 31 -8.59 20.90 10.11
N LEU A 32 -8.25 20.76 8.82
CA LEU A 32 -7.78 21.88 8.02
C LEU A 32 -8.85 22.94 7.77
N MET A 33 -10.10 22.52 7.59
CA MET A 33 -11.20 23.43 7.26
C MET A 33 -11.84 24.04 8.51
N THR A 34 -12.06 23.24 9.55
CA THR A 34 -12.79 23.64 10.75
C THR A 34 -11.88 24.23 11.81
N ASP A 35 -10.77 23.57 12.15
CA ASP A 35 -9.86 24.04 13.21
C ASP A 35 -8.89 25.11 12.70
N LYS A 36 -8.41 24.99 11.46
CA LYS A 36 -7.46 25.95 10.86
C LYS A 36 -8.12 27.00 9.97
N GLY A 37 -9.39 26.82 9.59
CA GLY A 37 -10.12 27.80 8.79
C GLY A 37 -9.67 27.91 7.33
N TYR A 38 -8.97 26.89 6.79
CA TYR A 38 -8.53 26.92 5.40
C TYR A 38 -9.69 26.65 4.44
N LYS A 39 -9.67 27.32 3.29
CA LYS A 39 -10.61 27.04 2.20
C LYS A 39 -10.40 25.61 1.70
N GLN A 40 -11.50 24.96 1.31
CA GLN A 40 -11.52 23.57 0.87
C GLN A 40 -10.45 23.25 -0.18
N SER A 41 -10.30 24.09 -1.21
CA SER A 41 -9.29 23.88 -2.26
C SER A 41 -7.87 23.79 -1.71
N TYR A 42 -7.52 24.69 -0.79
CA TYR A 42 -6.20 24.74 -0.16
C TYR A 42 -6.01 23.60 0.85
N ALA A 43 -7.07 23.21 1.56
CA ALA A 43 -7.04 22.05 2.46
C ALA A 43 -6.75 20.74 1.71
N TYR A 44 -7.29 20.56 0.49
CA TYR A 44 -6.96 19.41 -0.35
C TYR A 44 -5.50 19.41 -0.81
N GLU A 45 -4.95 20.56 -1.17
CA GLU A 45 -3.54 20.71 -1.53
C GLU A 45 -2.63 20.35 -0.35
N LEU A 46 -2.85 20.97 0.81
CA LEU A 46 -2.08 20.69 2.03
C LEU A 46 -2.15 19.22 2.46
N ARG A 47 -3.34 18.60 2.35
CA ARG A 47 -3.50 17.18 2.62
C ARG A 47 -2.64 16.36 1.65
N LYS A 48 -2.73 16.64 0.36
CA LYS A 48 -1.94 15.93 -0.65
C LYS A 48 -0.44 16.04 -0.37
N ASP A 49 0.03 17.26 -0.09
CA ASP A 49 1.44 17.54 0.21
C ASP A 49 1.92 16.78 1.45
N ALA A 50 1.08 16.65 2.48
CA ALA A 50 1.39 15.85 3.67
C ALA A 50 1.50 14.35 3.36
N TYR A 51 0.59 13.78 2.56
CA TYR A 51 0.66 12.38 2.16
C TYR A 51 1.83 12.08 1.22
N ASP A 52 2.17 13.00 0.33
CA ASP A 52 3.33 12.86 -0.54
C ASP A 52 4.64 12.94 0.28
N ALA A 53 4.74 13.85 1.26
CA ALA A 53 5.87 13.89 2.19
C ALA A 53 6.02 12.58 3.00
N ILE A 54 4.92 12.04 3.54
CA ILE A 54 4.93 10.75 4.23
C ILE A 54 5.40 9.64 3.29
N ARG A 55 4.91 9.63 2.04
CA ARG A 55 5.32 8.61 1.06
C ARG A 55 6.82 8.69 0.77
N GLU A 56 7.40 9.87 0.61
CA GLU A 56 8.84 10.02 0.41
C GLU A 56 9.63 9.56 1.65
N MET A 57 9.21 9.94 2.87
CA MET A 57 9.83 9.47 4.11
C MET A 57 9.76 7.94 4.25
N LEU A 58 8.68 7.32 3.77
CA LEU A 58 8.54 5.87 3.78
C LEU A 58 9.39 5.22 2.68
N LYS A 59 9.54 5.82 1.50
CA LYS A 59 10.40 5.27 0.44
C LYS A 59 11.83 5.12 0.92
N ASP A 60 12.40 6.14 1.55
CA ASP A 60 13.77 6.10 2.04
C ASP A 60 13.95 5.00 3.11
N ASN A 61 13.03 4.94 4.08
CA ASN A 61 13.03 3.91 5.11
C ASN A 61 12.80 2.49 4.56
N LEU A 62 11.98 2.35 3.52
CA LEU A 62 11.69 1.06 2.88
C LEU A 62 12.88 0.57 2.06
N ILE A 63 13.61 1.47 1.38
CA ILE A 63 14.83 1.14 0.65
C ILE A 63 15.92 0.64 1.61
N ASP A 64 16.08 1.31 2.75
CA ASP A 64 17.06 0.91 3.77
C ASP A 64 16.67 -0.44 4.41
N LEU A 65 15.40 -0.61 4.77
CA LEU A 65 14.90 -1.88 5.31
C LEU A 65 15.05 -3.03 4.31
N TYR A 66 14.73 -2.77 3.04
CA TYR A 66 14.89 -3.72 1.95
C TYR A 66 16.36 -4.12 1.79
N SER A 67 17.25 -3.14 1.71
CA SER A 67 18.70 -3.35 1.55
C SER A 67 19.26 -4.16 2.72
N PHE A 68 18.84 -3.83 3.94
CA PHE A 68 19.25 -4.56 5.15
C PHE A 68 18.78 -6.02 5.14
N GLN A 69 17.53 -6.27 4.71
CA GLN A 69 17.00 -7.64 4.61
C GLN A 69 17.74 -8.45 3.54
N MET A 70 18.07 -7.85 2.41
CA MET A 70 18.84 -8.49 1.33
C MET A 70 20.25 -8.86 1.78
N ILE A 71 20.99 -7.95 2.42
CA ILE A 71 22.32 -8.23 2.98
C ILE A 71 22.24 -9.40 3.98
N ARG A 72 21.20 -9.45 4.81
CA ARG A 72 21.01 -10.54 5.78
C ARG A 72 20.77 -11.88 5.10
N LEU A 73 20.03 -11.91 3.99
CA LEU A 73 19.78 -13.11 3.21
C LEU A 73 21.05 -13.58 2.49
N GLU A 74 21.82 -12.66 1.90
CA GLU A 74 23.12 -12.97 1.28
C GLU A 74 24.09 -13.60 2.29
N HIS A 75 24.18 -13.02 3.49
CA HIS A 75 25.01 -13.59 4.56
C HIS A 75 24.57 -15.00 4.97
N ARG A 76 23.27 -15.29 4.92
CA ARG A 76 22.73 -16.63 5.21
C ARG A 76 23.01 -17.60 4.06
N LEU A 77 22.91 -17.14 2.81
CA LEU A 77 23.23 -17.92 1.63
C LEU A 77 24.69 -18.40 1.66
N VAL A 78 25.63 -17.46 1.87
CA VAL A 78 27.06 -17.79 2.01
C VAL A 78 27.32 -18.79 3.13
N LYS A 79 26.57 -18.72 4.24
CA LYS A 79 26.68 -19.68 5.34
C LYS A 79 26.10 -21.05 4.99
N ALA A 80 25.00 -21.11 4.23
CA ALA A 80 24.40 -22.35 3.75
C ALA A 80 25.34 -23.05 2.75
N ASP A 81 25.89 -22.30 1.79
CA ASP A 81 26.84 -22.81 0.80
C ASP A 81 28.10 -23.38 1.47
N LYS A 82 28.67 -22.65 2.44
CA LYS A 82 29.83 -23.11 3.21
C LYS A 82 29.57 -24.38 4.02
N LYS A 83 28.31 -24.66 4.36
CA LYS A 83 27.89 -25.85 5.09
C LYS A 83 27.44 -26.99 4.17
N GLY A 84 27.37 -26.76 2.86
CA GLY A 84 26.85 -27.73 1.89
C GLY A 84 25.35 -27.98 2.03
N ASP A 85 24.59 -27.06 2.63
CA ASP A 85 23.14 -27.19 2.81
C ASP A 85 22.40 -26.58 1.60
N GLU A 86 22.35 -27.34 0.51
CA GLU A 86 21.74 -26.92 -0.76
C GLU A 86 20.25 -26.60 -0.62
N HIS A 87 19.53 -27.31 0.25
CA HIS A 87 18.10 -27.09 0.47
C HIS A 87 17.84 -25.72 1.11
N LEU A 88 18.65 -25.37 2.11
CA LEU A 88 18.58 -24.06 2.74
C LEU A 88 18.99 -22.95 1.77
N ALA A 89 20.03 -23.16 0.96
CA ALA A 89 20.49 -22.21 -0.05
C ALA A 89 19.38 -21.90 -1.08
N LEU A 90 18.71 -22.94 -1.59
CA LEU A 90 17.59 -22.79 -2.54
C LEU A 90 16.41 -22.01 -1.93
N LYS A 91 16.04 -22.29 -0.67
CA LYS A 91 14.99 -21.53 0.03
C LYS A 91 15.36 -20.06 0.18
N ILE A 92 16.62 -19.76 0.52
CA ILE A 92 17.08 -18.37 0.66
C ILE A 92 17.01 -17.65 -0.69
N LEU A 93 17.43 -18.29 -1.78
CA LEU A 93 17.33 -17.75 -3.13
C LEU A 93 15.87 -17.48 -3.56
N GLN A 94 14.95 -18.38 -3.21
CA GLN A 94 13.51 -18.17 -3.46
C GLN A 94 12.98 -16.93 -2.73
N GLU A 95 13.34 -16.75 -1.46
CA GLU A 95 12.92 -15.57 -0.68
C GLU A 95 13.56 -14.28 -1.22
N MET A 96 14.83 -14.30 -1.64
CA MET A 96 15.48 -13.17 -2.32
C MET A 96 14.74 -12.81 -3.63
N ASN A 97 14.30 -13.79 -4.41
CA ASN A 97 13.55 -13.56 -5.65
C ASN A 97 12.14 -13.01 -5.41
N LYS A 98 11.47 -13.42 -4.33
CA LYS A 98 10.18 -12.84 -3.91
C LYS A 98 10.33 -11.38 -3.54
N ILE A 99 11.33 -11.07 -2.71
CA ILE A 99 11.63 -9.71 -2.26
C ILE A 99 12.03 -8.83 -3.45
N GLY A 100 12.89 -9.33 -4.34
CA GLY A 100 13.34 -8.61 -5.54
C GLY A 100 12.33 -8.49 -6.68
N GLY A 101 11.08 -8.95 -6.50
CA GLY A 101 10.03 -8.86 -7.52
C GLY A 101 10.25 -9.73 -8.76
N LEU A 102 11.21 -10.66 -8.71
CA LEU A 102 11.47 -11.65 -9.78
C LEU A 102 10.51 -12.84 -9.69
N TYR A 103 9.83 -13.01 -8.55
CA TYR A 103 8.80 -14.02 -8.37
C TYR A 103 7.49 -13.53 -9.01
N LYS A 104 7.16 -14.05 -10.20
CA LYS A 104 5.82 -13.91 -10.76
C LYS A 104 4.91 -14.88 -10.03
N GLU A 105 4.14 -14.39 -9.06
CA GLU A 105 3.00 -15.14 -8.54
C GLU A 105 2.06 -15.47 -9.70
N ARG A 106 1.83 -16.76 -9.93
CA ARG A 106 0.85 -17.21 -10.91
C ARG A 106 -0.52 -16.93 -10.30
N VAL A 107 -1.13 -15.82 -10.69
CA VAL A 107 -2.52 -15.53 -10.33
C VAL A 107 -3.40 -16.52 -11.08
N GLU A 108 -3.89 -17.53 -10.37
CA GLU A 108 -4.91 -18.44 -10.89
C GLU A 108 -6.28 -17.80 -10.62
N HIS A 109 -6.97 -17.36 -11.69
CA HIS A 109 -8.33 -16.87 -11.59
C HIS A 109 -9.31 -18.04 -11.50
N THR A 110 -9.78 -18.35 -10.29
CA THR A 110 -10.94 -19.22 -10.05
C THR A 110 -12.20 -18.36 -9.94
N GLY A 111 -12.61 -17.71 -11.04
CA GLY A 111 -13.79 -16.86 -11.07
C GLY A 111 -15.04 -17.64 -11.51
N ASN A 112 -16.02 -17.82 -10.62
CA ASN A 112 -17.37 -18.24 -11.02
C ASN A 112 -18.03 -17.10 -11.80
N ILE A 113 -18.27 -17.32 -13.10
CA ILE A 113 -18.94 -16.34 -13.96
C ILE A 113 -20.45 -16.51 -13.80
N VAL A 114 -21.10 -15.60 -13.08
CA VAL A 114 -22.58 -15.54 -13.00
C VAL A 114 -23.08 -14.63 -14.12
N ILE A 115 -23.58 -15.22 -15.21
CA ILE A 115 -24.21 -14.47 -16.30
C ILE A 115 -25.68 -14.25 -15.96
N LYS A 116 -26.08 -12.99 -15.70
CA LYS A 116 -27.49 -12.60 -15.60
C LYS A 116 -27.94 -11.96 -16.91
N THR A 117 -28.64 -12.70 -17.75
CA THR A 117 -29.32 -12.16 -18.92
C THR A 117 -30.70 -11.65 -18.52
N LYS A 118 -30.90 -10.33 -18.56
CA LYS A 118 -32.24 -9.72 -18.54
C LYS A 118 -32.71 -9.49 -19.96
N TRP A 119 -33.66 -10.29 -20.42
CA TRP A 119 -34.44 -9.99 -21.61
C TRP A 119 -35.66 -9.18 -21.16
N GLY A 120 -35.88 -8.02 -21.78
CA GLY A 120 -36.96 -7.11 -21.41
C GLY A 120 -38.34 -7.69 -21.68
N GLY A 121 -39.22 -7.57 -20.68
CA GLY A 121 -40.62 -7.97 -20.71
C GLY A 121 -41.07 -8.27 -19.29
N GLU A 122 -42.12 -7.61 -18.83
CA GLU A 122 -42.65 -7.70 -17.46
C GLU A 122 -43.01 -9.14 -17.03
N GLU A 123 -42.98 -9.35 -15.72
CA GLU A 123 -43.46 -10.51 -14.94
C GLU A 123 -42.53 -11.73 -14.77
N ASP A 124 -41.97 -11.79 -13.56
CA ASP A 124 -41.53 -12.94 -12.75
C ASP A 124 -41.23 -14.27 -13.47
N ALA A 125 -39.93 -14.63 -13.53
CA ALA A 125 -39.52 -16.02 -13.66
C ALA A 125 -38.25 -16.31 -12.82
N LYS A 126 -38.38 -17.37 -12.02
CA LYS A 126 -37.51 -17.90 -10.98
C LYS A 126 -36.02 -17.95 -11.33
N ASP A 127 -35.18 -17.75 -10.31
CA ASP A 127 -33.73 -17.96 -10.37
C ASP A 127 -33.43 -19.44 -10.65
N ASP A 128 -33.25 -19.80 -11.92
CA ASP A 128 -32.73 -21.11 -12.30
C ASP A 128 -31.20 -21.10 -12.20
N PHE A 129 -30.68 -21.77 -11.17
CA PHE A 129 -29.25 -21.98 -10.98
C PHE A 129 -28.76 -23.10 -11.91
N PHE A 130 -27.89 -22.76 -12.85
CA PHE A 130 -27.11 -23.76 -13.60
C PHE A 130 -25.69 -23.81 -13.05
N ASN A 131 -25.32 -24.96 -12.49
CA ASN A 131 -23.92 -25.31 -12.26
C ASN A 131 -23.37 -25.90 -13.57
N ILE A 132 -22.22 -25.40 -14.02
CA ILE A 132 -21.41 -26.02 -15.06
C ILE A 132 -20.11 -26.44 -14.37
N ASP A 133 -19.88 -27.75 -14.29
CA ASP A 133 -18.64 -28.37 -13.78
C ASP A 133 -17.44 -28.11 -14.70
#